data_AF-A0A927LWB7-F1
#
_entry.id   AF-A0A927LWB7-F1
#
_cell.length_a   1.000
_cell.length_b   1.000
_cell.length_c   1.000
_cell.angle_alpha   90.00
_cell.angle_beta   90.00
_cell.angle_gamma   90.00
#
_symmetry.space_group_name_H-M   'P 1'
#
loop_
_entity.id
_entity.type
_entity.pdbx_description
1 polymer ?
#
loop_
_entity_poly.entity_id
_entity_poly.type
_entity_poly.pdbx_seq_one_letter_code
_entity_poly.pdbx_strand_id
1 'polypeptide(L)'
;MGTMFLKDGTVPRSLRIAFLGDSITDNGRYIAFLHAYFAQYMPEQHLTFINLGVSSETASGLSEPEHPFPRPCIHERIEAALRESRPDWVVACYGMNDGIYHPLSEDRFAAYRSGMLSLVHKIRQAGAKAIVMTPPPFDVKSINRELAEQPGGEEAASSYSWKNPYAKYNDVLKAYAEWCLTLQDEVDAVVNIYDPLAKDFEQAHAQNPDYSSGDGIHPNARGHWVIARTLLGRLFNITLERVPEYVSQPESEQPQWFRLVLERHRMLSASWKEHVGHTNPNKTQALPLAEALDRAAELDLQIQGAVTEYNRVNLKTFSEWKGYRRTDTVFEGREAIIIEPKDAAAGQPWIWRTEFFGAFAYADRVLLEQGWHIAYYRISHMYGCAGAVERMRRFHTYVMGQFSLGDKPALFGFSRGGLYAVQYAAAYPSDVLALYLDAPVLDISSWPGGKGKGKPSLQNWEDCLVVYGLTESTVKAFKGNPLDKAEILANAGIPTLIVAGDADEVVPLEENTAVFERKLSQLGGRPQVILKPGVGHHPHSLEQPEPIVEFVQSAYTRALHLQ
;
A
#
# COMPACT_ATOMS: atom_id res chain seq x y z
N MET A 1 -1.74 2.28 14.59
CA MET A 1 -2.82 1.32 14.25
C MET A 1 -2.14 -0.01 14.03
N GLY A 2 -2.62 -1.10 14.64
CA GLY A 2 -2.03 -2.42 14.45
C GLY A 2 -1.71 -2.72 12.98
N THR A 3 -0.57 -3.37 12.74
CA THR A 3 -0.09 -3.71 11.40
C THR A 3 -0.16 -5.21 11.19
N MET A 4 -0.56 -5.61 9.99
CA MET A 4 -0.61 -7.02 9.58
C MET A 4 0.66 -7.44 8.85
N PHE A 5 1.64 -6.54 8.75
CA PHE A 5 2.94 -6.87 8.18
C PHE A 5 3.57 -8.03 8.95
N LEU A 6 4.34 -8.81 8.22
CA LEU A 6 5.21 -9.80 8.82
C LEU A 6 6.64 -9.30 8.78
N LYS A 7 7.49 -9.94 9.60
CA LYS A 7 8.94 -9.77 9.52
C LYS A 7 9.39 -9.89 8.06
N ASP A 8 10.37 -9.08 7.68
CA ASP A 8 10.97 -9.06 6.34
C ASP A 8 9.99 -8.69 5.22
N GLY A 9 8.85 -8.06 5.57
CA GLY A 9 7.79 -7.70 4.61
C GLY A 9 7.26 -8.91 3.84
N THR A 10 7.23 -10.07 4.50
CA THR A 10 6.81 -11.34 3.89
C THR A 10 5.30 -11.39 3.73
N VAL A 11 4.86 -11.95 2.60
CA VAL A 11 3.44 -12.27 2.38
C VAL A 11 3.22 -13.72 2.83
N PRO A 12 2.15 -14.01 3.60
CA PRO A 12 1.82 -15.38 3.99
C PRO A 12 1.75 -16.33 2.79
N ARG A 13 2.28 -17.54 2.94
CA ARG A 13 2.27 -18.55 1.87
C ARG A 13 0.86 -19.10 1.60
N SER A 14 0.05 -19.20 2.65
CA SER A 14 -1.35 -19.64 2.60
C SER A 14 -2.12 -18.81 3.60
N LEU A 15 -3.33 -18.38 3.22
CA LEU A 15 -4.19 -17.58 4.09
C LEU A 15 -5.64 -17.65 3.63
N ARG A 16 -6.59 -17.74 4.56
CA ARG A 16 -8.03 -17.64 4.31
C ARG A 16 -8.54 -16.33 4.89
N ILE A 17 -9.12 -15.49 4.03
CA ILE A 17 -9.59 -14.15 4.40
C ILE A 17 -11.08 -14.06 4.12
N ALA A 18 -11.88 -13.84 5.16
CA ALA A 18 -13.29 -13.53 5.03
C ALA A 18 -13.51 -12.02 5.02
N PHE A 19 -14.33 -11.53 4.08
CA PHE A 19 -14.74 -10.14 4.00
C PHE A 19 -16.20 -10.03 4.40
N LEU A 20 -16.46 -9.29 5.47
CA LEU A 20 -17.78 -8.99 6.01
C LEU A 20 -18.09 -7.52 5.76
N GLY A 21 -19.29 -7.23 5.27
CA GLY A 21 -19.72 -5.87 5.03
C GLY A 21 -21.06 -5.81 4.33
N ASP A 22 -21.43 -4.60 3.96
CA ASP A 22 -22.67 -4.27 3.28
C ASP A 22 -22.61 -4.49 1.76
N SER A 23 -23.43 -3.74 1.00
CA SER A 23 -23.53 -3.80 -0.46
C SER A 23 -22.21 -3.52 -1.18
N ILE A 24 -21.32 -2.72 -0.60
CA ILE A 24 -20.01 -2.42 -1.21
C ILE A 24 -19.11 -3.65 -1.15
N THR A 25 -19.20 -4.42 -0.06
CA THR A 25 -18.52 -5.71 0.06
C THR A 25 -19.21 -6.80 -0.75
N ASP A 26 -20.55 -6.85 -0.77
CA ASP A 26 -21.31 -7.80 -1.62
C ASP A 26 -20.96 -7.64 -3.11
N ASN A 27 -20.83 -6.39 -3.60
CA ASN A 27 -20.34 -6.12 -4.95
C ASN A 27 -18.95 -6.76 -5.21
N GLY A 28 -18.07 -6.72 -4.21
CA GLY A 28 -16.87 -7.54 -4.16
C GLY A 28 -15.76 -7.14 -5.13
N ARG A 29 -15.92 -6.09 -5.94
CA ARG A 29 -14.93 -5.72 -6.97
C ARG A 29 -13.54 -5.43 -6.40
N TYR A 30 -13.44 -4.83 -5.21
CA TYR A 30 -12.14 -4.62 -4.57
C TYR A 30 -11.47 -5.96 -4.17
N ILE A 31 -12.25 -6.97 -3.79
CA ILE A 31 -11.76 -8.32 -3.48
C ILE A 31 -11.33 -9.04 -4.75
N ALA A 32 -12.08 -8.88 -5.85
CA ALA A 32 -11.67 -9.39 -7.15
C ALA A 32 -10.35 -8.76 -7.64
N PHE A 33 -10.12 -7.47 -7.38
CA PHE A 33 -8.83 -6.83 -7.69
C PHE A 33 -7.68 -7.35 -6.83
N LEU A 34 -7.91 -7.69 -5.56
CA LEU A 34 -6.92 -8.39 -4.73
C LEU A 34 -6.57 -9.74 -5.33
N HIS A 35 -7.59 -10.56 -5.65
CA HIS A 35 -7.40 -11.87 -6.26
C HIS A 35 -6.63 -11.75 -7.59
N ALA A 36 -7.02 -10.80 -8.45
CA ALA A 36 -6.36 -10.56 -9.73
C ALA A 36 -4.87 -10.22 -9.57
N TYR A 37 -4.54 -9.36 -8.60
CA TYR A 37 -3.14 -9.01 -8.32
C TYR A 37 -2.31 -10.24 -7.90
N PHE A 38 -2.81 -11.06 -6.97
CA PHE A 38 -2.09 -12.24 -6.51
C PHE A 38 -1.99 -13.31 -7.60
N ALA A 39 -3.08 -13.58 -8.32
CA ALA A 39 -3.05 -14.49 -9.46
C ALA A 39 -2.01 -14.05 -10.50
N GLN A 40 -1.91 -12.74 -10.77
CA GLN A 40 -1.01 -12.22 -11.79
C GLN A 40 0.45 -12.21 -11.37
N TYR A 41 0.78 -11.79 -10.14
CA TYR A 41 2.17 -11.47 -9.79
C TYR A 41 2.75 -12.31 -8.66
N MET A 42 1.92 -13.10 -8.00
CA MET A 42 2.24 -13.88 -6.81
C MET A 42 1.43 -15.21 -6.80
N PRO A 43 1.43 -15.99 -7.90
CA PRO A 43 0.58 -17.18 -8.06
C PRO A 43 0.97 -18.30 -7.10
N GLU A 44 2.16 -18.22 -6.50
CA GLU A 44 2.64 -19.17 -5.53
C GLU A 44 2.03 -18.96 -4.12
N GLN A 45 1.41 -17.81 -3.85
CA GLN A 45 0.70 -17.54 -2.60
C GLN A 45 -0.72 -18.09 -2.69
N HIS A 46 -1.03 -19.07 -1.84
CA HIS A 46 -2.34 -19.73 -1.79
C HIS A 46 -3.32 -18.94 -0.91
N LEU A 47 -3.71 -17.75 -1.38
CA LEU A 47 -4.65 -16.89 -0.66
C LEU A 47 -6.10 -17.17 -1.10
N THR A 48 -6.95 -17.48 -0.13
CA THR A 48 -8.39 -17.68 -0.34
C THR A 48 -9.15 -16.44 0.08
N PHE A 49 -9.76 -15.74 -0.88
CA PHE A 49 -10.63 -14.60 -0.62
C PHE A 49 -12.10 -15.03 -0.59
N ILE A 50 -12.74 -14.92 0.56
CA ILE A 50 -14.13 -15.32 0.81
C ILE A 50 -14.98 -14.06 0.97
N ASN A 51 -15.77 -13.73 -0.05
CA ASN A 51 -16.71 -12.62 0.04
C ASN A 51 -17.98 -13.09 0.74
N LEU A 52 -18.28 -12.49 1.88
CA LEU A 52 -19.47 -12.72 2.67
C LEU A 52 -20.23 -11.41 2.90
N GLY A 53 -20.09 -10.43 2.01
CA GLY A 53 -20.88 -9.21 2.05
C GLY A 53 -22.35 -9.49 1.76
N VAL A 54 -23.23 -8.73 2.43
CA VAL A 54 -24.68 -8.81 2.23
C VAL A 54 -25.22 -7.40 2.02
N SER A 55 -25.87 -7.17 0.88
CA SER A 55 -26.49 -5.88 0.59
C SER A 55 -27.44 -5.41 1.69
N SER A 56 -27.43 -4.10 1.94
CA SER A 56 -28.17 -3.40 3.01
C SER A 56 -27.77 -3.73 4.46
N GLU A 57 -26.81 -4.62 4.70
CA GLU A 57 -26.45 -5.08 6.04
C GLU A 57 -25.86 -3.97 6.94
N THR A 58 -26.10 -4.10 8.23
CA THR A 58 -25.56 -3.23 9.30
C THR A 58 -24.81 -4.07 10.34
N ALA A 59 -23.93 -3.42 11.10
CA ALA A 59 -23.45 -3.90 12.39
C ALA A 59 -24.34 -3.42 13.54
N SER A 60 -25.00 -2.27 13.40
CA SER A 60 -25.85 -1.68 14.44
C SER A 60 -27.19 -2.39 14.65
N GLY A 61 -27.68 -3.13 13.66
CA GLY A 61 -29.03 -3.71 13.66
C GLY A 61 -30.15 -2.69 13.44
N LEU A 62 -29.82 -1.44 13.12
CA LEU A 62 -30.80 -0.39 12.88
C LEU A 62 -31.40 -0.47 11.47
N SER A 63 -32.64 -0.02 11.33
CA SER A 63 -33.35 0.08 10.06
C SER A 63 -34.26 1.30 10.07
N GLU A 64 -34.22 2.10 9.00
CA GLU A 64 -35.17 3.19 8.81
C GLU A 64 -36.57 2.66 8.42
N PRO A 65 -37.67 3.35 8.80
CA PRO A 65 -39.03 2.92 8.47
C PRO A 65 -39.33 2.80 6.97
N GLU A 66 -38.68 3.62 6.14
CA GLU A 66 -38.89 3.61 4.68
C GLU A 66 -38.15 2.46 3.97
N HIS A 67 -37.31 1.70 4.68
CA HIS A 67 -36.62 0.58 4.08
C HIS A 67 -37.63 -0.55 3.78
N PRO A 68 -37.61 -1.19 2.59
CA PRO A 68 -38.65 -2.15 2.18
C PRO A 68 -38.81 -3.40 3.07
N PHE A 69 -37.84 -3.66 3.93
CA PHE A 69 -37.78 -4.76 4.90
C PHE A 69 -36.81 -4.37 6.03
N PRO A 70 -36.83 -4.99 7.22
CA PRO A 70 -35.80 -4.76 8.23
C PRO A 70 -34.40 -5.02 7.65
N ARG A 71 -33.49 -4.06 7.77
CA ARG A 71 -32.11 -4.24 7.29
C ARG A 71 -31.49 -5.50 7.91
N PRO A 72 -30.77 -6.32 7.13
CA PRO A 72 -30.05 -7.46 7.68
C PRO A 72 -28.97 -6.99 8.67
N CYS A 73 -28.64 -7.85 9.62
CA CYS A 73 -27.61 -7.58 10.63
C CYS A 73 -26.59 -8.71 10.68
N ILE A 74 -25.31 -8.37 10.66
CA ILE A 74 -24.21 -9.36 10.69
C ILE A 74 -24.30 -10.29 11.91
N HIS A 75 -24.83 -9.80 13.03
CA HIS A 75 -24.95 -10.58 14.26
C HIS A 75 -25.92 -11.76 14.17
N GLU A 76 -26.80 -11.79 13.17
CA GLU A 76 -27.70 -12.92 12.92
C GLU A 76 -27.00 -14.11 12.27
N ARG A 77 -25.84 -13.88 11.61
CA ARG A 77 -25.16 -14.90 10.81
C ARG A 77 -23.67 -15.08 11.10
N ILE A 78 -23.05 -14.20 11.90
CA ILE A 78 -21.60 -14.20 12.14
C ILE A 78 -21.07 -15.55 12.64
N GLU A 79 -21.80 -16.24 13.52
CA GLU A 79 -21.36 -17.54 14.05
C GLU A 79 -21.28 -18.60 12.95
N ALA A 80 -22.29 -18.67 12.08
CA ALA A 80 -22.27 -19.53 10.90
C ALA A 80 -21.16 -19.10 9.93
N ALA A 81 -21.03 -17.79 9.66
CA ALA A 81 -20.00 -17.26 8.79
C ALA A 81 -18.60 -17.71 9.21
N LEU A 82 -18.25 -17.57 10.49
CA LEU A 82 -16.94 -17.96 11.03
C LEU A 82 -16.75 -19.49 11.03
N ARG A 83 -17.77 -20.24 11.46
CA ARG A 83 -17.70 -21.71 11.53
C ARG A 83 -17.53 -22.36 10.15
N GLU A 84 -18.29 -21.90 9.15
CA GLU A 84 -18.29 -22.47 7.81
C GLU A 84 -17.05 -22.03 7.00
N SER A 85 -16.68 -20.74 7.08
CA SER A 85 -15.57 -20.21 6.28
C SER A 85 -14.18 -20.49 6.86
N ARG A 86 -14.08 -20.68 8.19
CA ARG A 86 -12.83 -20.91 8.94
C ARG A 86 -11.71 -19.95 8.51
N PRO A 87 -11.90 -18.63 8.71
CA PRO A 87 -10.95 -17.63 8.26
C PRO A 87 -9.74 -17.57 9.19
N ASP A 88 -8.56 -17.33 8.62
CA ASP A 88 -7.40 -16.89 9.40
C ASP A 88 -7.58 -15.40 9.76
N TRP A 89 -7.99 -14.59 8.79
CA TRP A 89 -8.24 -13.15 8.93
C TRP A 89 -9.67 -12.81 8.53
N VAL A 90 -10.29 -11.88 9.26
CA VAL A 90 -11.60 -11.32 8.91
C VAL A 90 -11.45 -9.82 8.72
N VAL A 91 -11.81 -9.32 7.54
CA VAL A 91 -11.90 -7.89 7.24
C VAL A 91 -13.36 -7.48 7.33
N ALA A 92 -13.69 -6.61 8.30
CA ALA A 92 -15.05 -6.11 8.52
C ALA A 92 -15.16 -4.64 8.13
N CYS A 93 -16.15 -4.30 7.30
CA CYS A 93 -16.42 -2.93 6.83
C CYS A 93 -17.92 -2.62 6.92
N TYR A 94 -18.28 -1.83 7.93
CA TYR A 94 -19.66 -1.36 8.17
C TYR A 94 -19.63 0.13 8.54
N GLY A 95 -20.77 0.80 8.38
CA GLY A 95 -20.96 2.21 8.73
C GLY A 95 -21.85 2.96 7.73
N MET A 96 -21.84 2.58 6.45
CA MET A 96 -22.63 3.26 5.41
C MET A 96 -24.13 3.20 5.70
N ASN A 97 -24.64 2.01 6.06
CA ASN A 97 -26.05 1.81 6.38
C ASN A 97 -26.37 2.03 7.87
N ASP A 98 -25.38 1.96 8.76
CA ASP A 98 -25.57 1.94 10.21
C ASP A 98 -26.09 3.26 10.77
N GLY A 99 -25.74 4.39 10.14
CA GLY A 99 -26.30 5.71 10.45
C GLY A 99 -27.70 5.93 9.87
N ILE A 100 -28.23 4.96 9.12
CA ILE A 100 -29.53 4.97 8.43
C ILE A 100 -29.80 6.27 7.67
N TYR A 101 -28.74 6.90 7.15
CA TYR A 101 -28.78 8.14 6.36
C TYR A 101 -29.31 9.38 7.09
N HIS A 102 -29.37 9.34 8.43
CA HIS A 102 -29.78 10.45 9.29
C HIS A 102 -28.58 11.33 9.71
N PRO A 103 -28.80 12.52 10.28
CA PRO A 103 -27.75 13.30 10.97
C PRO A 103 -27.04 12.49 12.06
N LEU A 104 -25.85 12.90 12.48
CA LEU A 104 -25.15 12.24 13.58
C LEU A 104 -25.99 12.32 14.87
N SER A 105 -26.18 11.19 15.54
CA SER A 105 -26.77 11.12 16.88
C SER A 105 -25.99 10.15 17.74
N GLU A 106 -25.90 10.45 19.03
CA GLU A 106 -25.20 9.57 19.97
C GLU A 106 -25.83 8.18 20.06
N ASP A 107 -27.16 8.06 20.01
CA ASP A 107 -27.84 6.75 20.09
C ASP A 107 -27.46 5.83 18.93
N ARG A 108 -27.56 6.32 17.68
CA ARG A 108 -27.15 5.55 16.49
C ARG A 108 -25.67 5.24 16.50
N PHE A 109 -24.84 6.20 16.92
CA PHE A 109 -23.40 5.98 16.99
C PHE A 109 -23.03 4.95 18.06
N ALA A 110 -23.68 4.97 19.23
CA ALA A 110 -23.53 3.96 20.26
C ALA A 110 -23.94 2.57 19.76
N ALA A 111 -25.04 2.45 19.01
CA ALA A 111 -25.46 1.19 18.40
C ALA A 111 -24.42 0.66 17.41
N TYR A 112 -23.89 1.52 16.52
CA TYR A 112 -22.80 1.16 15.61
C TYR A 112 -21.55 0.68 16.35
N ARG A 113 -21.07 1.44 17.35
CA ARG A 113 -19.88 1.10 18.12
C ARG A 113 -20.04 -0.23 18.85
N SER A 114 -21.18 -0.45 19.50
CA SER A 114 -21.51 -1.69 20.19
C SER A 114 -21.52 -2.88 19.24
N GLY A 115 -22.18 -2.73 18.08
CA GLY A 115 -22.22 -3.78 17.05
C GLY A 115 -20.83 -4.15 16.53
N MET A 116 -20.03 -3.15 16.17
CA MET A 116 -18.66 -3.35 15.70
C MET A 116 -17.75 -4.02 16.75
N LEU A 117 -17.80 -3.58 18.01
CA LEU A 117 -17.02 -4.20 19.09
C LEU A 117 -17.47 -5.65 19.37
N SER A 118 -18.78 -5.91 19.37
CA SER A 118 -19.34 -7.27 19.48
C SER A 118 -18.89 -8.17 18.32
N LEU A 119 -18.85 -7.64 17.10
CA LEU A 119 -18.38 -8.35 15.92
C LEU A 119 -16.89 -8.72 16.06
N VAL A 120 -16.05 -7.74 16.41
CA VAL A 120 -14.62 -7.94 16.67
C VAL A 120 -14.40 -9.02 17.73
N HIS A 121 -15.16 -8.96 18.83
CA HIS A 121 -15.08 -9.95 19.90
C HIS A 121 -15.37 -11.37 19.40
N LYS A 122 -16.47 -11.55 18.65
CA LYS A 122 -16.85 -12.86 18.07
C LYS A 122 -15.81 -13.39 17.08
N ILE A 123 -15.22 -12.53 16.26
CA ILE A 123 -14.14 -12.90 15.33
C ILE A 123 -12.94 -13.44 16.11
N ARG A 124 -12.49 -12.72 17.14
CA ARG A 124 -11.33 -13.09 17.95
C ARG A 124 -11.57 -14.35 18.77
N GLN A 125 -12.79 -14.53 19.30
CA GLN A 125 -13.19 -15.76 19.98
C GLN A 125 -13.15 -16.99 19.05
N ALA A 126 -13.43 -16.82 17.77
CA ALA A 126 -13.30 -17.89 16.78
C ALA A 126 -11.83 -18.18 16.38
N GLY A 127 -10.86 -17.42 16.91
CA GLY A 127 -9.43 -17.60 16.67
C GLY A 127 -8.89 -16.88 15.42
N ALA A 128 -9.72 -16.09 14.74
CA ALA A 128 -9.31 -15.31 13.58
C ALA A 128 -8.80 -13.92 14.00
N LYS A 129 -7.89 -13.35 13.20
CA LYS A 129 -7.49 -11.95 13.35
C LYS A 129 -8.61 -11.01 12.88
N ALA A 130 -8.97 -10.05 13.71
CA ALA A 130 -9.99 -9.05 13.42
C ALA A 130 -9.36 -7.79 12.81
N ILE A 131 -9.72 -7.50 11.55
CA ILE A 131 -9.29 -6.31 10.82
C ILE A 131 -10.52 -5.45 10.58
N VAL A 132 -10.50 -4.21 11.08
CA VAL A 132 -11.59 -3.26 10.84
C VAL A 132 -11.18 -2.31 9.72
N MET A 133 -12.02 -2.21 8.70
CA MET A 133 -11.89 -1.22 7.64
C MET A 133 -12.84 -0.05 7.96
N THR A 134 -12.35 1.19 7.90
CA THR A 134 -13.21 2.37 8.08
C THR A 134 -14.33 2.36 7.05
N PRO A 135 -15.54 2.90 7.33
CA PRO A 135 -16.53 3.08 6.28
C PRO A 135 -15.98 3.99 5.16
N PRO A 136 -16.36 3.77 3.89
CA PRO A 136 -16.00 4.66 2.80
C PRO A 136 -16.71 6.02 2.95
N PRO A 137 -16.19 7.10 2.33
CA PRO A 137 -16.86 8.39 2.34
C PRO A 137 -18.14 8.37 1.49
N PHE A 138 -19.08 9.24 1.86
CA PHE A 138 -20.29 9.52 1.11
C PHE A 138 -20.02 10.71 0.17
N ASP A 139 -19.95 10.43 -1.13
CA ASP A 139 -19.58 11.43 -2.13
C ASP A 139 -20.80 12.20 -2.61
N VAL A 140 -21.16 13.23 -1.84
CA VAL A 140 -22.28 14.14 -2.10
C VAL A 140 -22.30 14.67 -3.53
N LYS A 141 -21.13 14.95 -4.14
CA LYS A 141 -21.03 15.52 -5.48
C LYS A 141 -21.45 14.55 -6.59
N SER A 142 -21.46 13.25 -6.31
CA SER A 142 -21.87 12.21 -7.28
C SER A 142 -23.34 11.82 -7.14
N ILE A 143 -24.10 12.49 -6.27
CA ILE A 143 -25.52 12.19 -6.05
C ILE A 143 -26.39 13.02 -6.98
N ASN A 144 -27.07 12.34 -7.90
CA ASN A 144 -27.92 12.96 -8.92
C ASN A 144 -29.38 13.12 -8.47
N ARG A 145 -29.60 13.54 -7.22
CA ARG A 145 -30.93 13.82 -6.65
C ARG A 145 -30.80 14.80 -5.48
N GLU A 146 -31.90 15.45 -5.13
CA GLU A 146 -31.96 16.33 -3.96
C GLU A 146 -31.71 15.54 -2.67
N LEU A 147 -31.00 16.18 -1.75
CA LEU A 147 -30.64 15.64 -0.44
C LEU A 147 -31.41 16.36 0.65
N ALA A 148 -31.78 15.64 1.70
CA ALA A 148 -32.51 16.21 2.82
C ALA A 148 -31.59 17.12 3.67
N GLU A 149 -31.98 18.37 3.84
CA GLU A 149 -31.33 19.29 4.79
C GLU A 149 -31.66 18.94 6.25
N GLN A 150 -31.04 19.61 7.23
CA GLN A 150 -31.41 19.41 8.63
C GLN A 150 -32.88 19.82 8.87
N PRO A 151 -33.64 19.10 9.71
CA PRO A 151 -35.07 19.34 9.84
C PRO A 151 -35.33 20.69 10.51
N GLY A 152 -36.28 21.46 9.97
CA GLY A 152 -36.98 22.52 10.68
C GLY A 152 -38.15 22.02 11.54
N GLY A 153 -38.19 20.73 11.94
CA GLY A 153 -39.27 20.12 12.73
C GLY A 153 -39.28 18.57 12.73
N GLU A 154 -40.14 17.95 13.55
CA GLU A 154 -40.21 16.48 13.74
C GLU A 154 -40.67 15.69 12.48
N GLU A 155 -41.56 16.25 11.66
CA GLU A 155 -42.00 15.62 10.40
C GLU A 155 -40.88 15.53 9.34
N ALA A 156 -39.91 16.46 9.37
CA ALA A 156 -38.75 16.39 8.48
C ALA A 156 -37.69 15.38 8.98
N ALA A 157 -37.70 15.01 10.26
CA ALA A 157 -36.77 14.04 10.84
C ALA A 157 -37.10 12.58 10.52
N SER A 158 -38.35 12.25 10.17
CA SER A 158 -38.78 10.89 9.76
C SER A 158 -38.59 10.61 8.26
N SER A 159 -38.08 11.60 7.50
CA SER A 159 -37.94 11.51 6.04
C SER A 159 -36.59 10.97 5.55
N TYR A 160 -35.62 10.76 6.45
CA TYR A 160 -34.28 10.31 6.05
C TYR A 160 -34.24 8.82 5.73
N SER A 161 -33.67 8.48 4.59
CA SER A 161 -33.46 7.11 4.14
C SER A 161 -32.35 7.03 3.11
N TRP A 162 -32.02 5.83 2.65
CA TRP A 162 -31.11 5.66 1.51
C TRP A 162 -31.61 6.35 0.23
N LYS A 163 -32.90 6.67 0.11
CA LYS A 163 -33.46 7.44 -1.03
C LYS A 163 -33.39 8.94 -0.81
N ASN A 164 -33.54 9.38 0.43
CA ASN A 164 -33.51 10.78 0.83
C ASN A 164 -32.47 11.00 1.94
N PRO A 165 -31.17 10.85 1.64
CA PRO A 165 -30.16 10.89 2.69
C PRO A 165 -29.87 12.31 3.15
N TYR A 166 -29.40 12.45 4.39
CA TYR A 166 -28.98 13.72 4.95
C TYR A 166 -27.86 14.36 4.10
N ALA A 167 -27.99 15.64 3.78
CA ALA A 167 -27.07 16.35 2.89
C ALA A 167 -25.61 16.37 3.39
N LYS A 168 -25.40 16.28 4.72
CA LYS A 168 -24.07 16.17 5.33
C LYS A 168 -23.81 14.78 5.91
N TYR A 169 -24.38 13.73 5.32
CA TYR A 169 -24.16 12.35 5.80
C TYR A 169 -22.68 11.94 5.78
N ASN A 170 -21.86 12.55 4.93
CA ASN A 170 -20.41 12.33 4.96
C ASN A 170 -19.77 12.74 6.30
N ASP A 171 -20.33 13.71 7.04
CA ASP A 171 -19.86 14.07 8.39
C ASP A 171 -20.10 12.91 9.38
N VAL A 172 -21.17 12.14 9.19
CA VAL A 172 -21.48 10.94 9.99
C VAL A 172 -20.45 9.84 9.70
N LEU A 173 -20.19 9.56 8.41
CA LEU A 173 -19.22 8.54 8.03
C LEU A 173 -17.80 8.92 8.43
N LYS A 174 -17.46 10.22 8.41
CA LYS A 174 -16.21 10.73 8.96
C LYS A 174 -16.09 10.44 10.45
N ALA A 175 -17.13 10.76 11.23
CA ALA A 175 -17.13 10.49 12.67
C ALA A 175 -16.98 8.98 12.98
N TYR A 176 -17.63 8.11 12.18
CA TYR A 176 -17.53 6.66 12.32
C TYR A 176 -16.13 6.16 11.95
N ALA A 177 -15.56 6.68 10.86
CA ALA A 177 -14.19 6.39 10.44
C ALA A 177 -13.18 6.81 11.51
N GLU A 178 -13.27 8.05 12.02
CA GLU A 178 -12.40 8.58 13.08
C GLU A 178 -12.46 7.69 14.33
N TRP A 179 -13.64 7.21 14.72
CA TRP A 179 -13.75 6.27 15.83
C TRP A 179 -13.09 4.92 15.54
N CYS A 180 -13.29 4.33 14.35
CA CYS A 180 -12.63 3.09 13.96
C CYS A 180 -11.10 3.20 14.08
N LEU A 181 -10.50 4.36 13.75
CA LEU A 181 -9.06 4.60 13.87
C LEU A 181 -8.54 4.57 15.33
N THR A 182 -9.42 4.67 16.32
CA THR A 182 -9.08 4.59 17.74
C THR A 182 -9.06 3.16 18.29
N LEU A 183 -9.55 2.16 17.53
CA LEU A 183 -9.69 0.75 17.97
C LEU A 183 -8.37 -0.04 18.10
N GLN A 184 -7.22 0.62 18.11
CA GLN A 184 -5.93 -0.03 17.85
C GLN A 184 -5.58 -1.16 18.84
N ASP A 185 -6.02 -1.07 20.09
CA ASP A 185 -5.80 -2.09 21.12
C ASP A 185 -6.89 -3.17 21.15
N GLU A 186 -8.02 -2.95 20.45
CA GLU A 186 -9.18 -3.83 20.42
C GLU A 186 -9.15 -4.80 19.22
N VAL A 187 -8.42 -4.43 18.15
CA VAL A 187 -8.36 -5.17 16.88
C VAL A 187 -6.92 -5.48 16.49
N ASP A 188 -6.73 -6.45 15.59
CA ASP A 188 -5.40 -6.78 15.07
C ASP A 188 -4.89 -5.72 14.08
N ALA A 189 -5.79 -5.07 13.34
CA ALA A 189 -5.46 -3.90 12.53
C ALA A 189 -6.69 -3.04 12.19
N VAL A 190 -6.44 -1.75 11.95
CA VAL A 190 -7.41 -0.84 11.34
C VAL A 190 -6.87 -0.41 9.97
N VAL A 191 -7.70 -0.56 8.93
CA VAL A 191 -7.39 -0.12 7.56
C VAL A 191 -8.23 1.11 7.24
N ASN A 192 -7.58 2.27 7.18
CA ASN A 192 -8.20 3.51 6.77
C ASN A 192 -8.40 3.56 5.25
N ILE A 193 -9.63 3.33 4.80
CA ILE A 193 -10.01 3.57 3.40
C ILE A 193 -10.74 4.90 3.21
N TYR A 194 -11.22 5.53 4.29
CA TYR A 194 -11.96 6.79 4.22
C TYR A 194 -11.09 7.90 3.62
N ASP A 195 -9.91 8.16 4.18
CA ASP A 195 -9.06 9.26 3.73
C ASP A 195 -8.52 9.06 2.29
N PRO A 196 -8.01 7.87 1.91
CA PRO A 196 -7.57 7.64 0.54
C PRO A 196 -8.68 7.82 -0.49
N LEU A 197 -9.90 7.38 -0.19
CA LEU A 197 -11.06 7.56 -1.07
C LEU A 197 -11.51 9.01 -1.14
N ALA A 198 -11.61 9.70 0.00
CA ALA A 198 -12.03 11.09 0.04
C ALA A 198 -11.08 11.98 -0.78
N LYS A 199 -9.77 11.75 -0.62
CA LYS A 199 -8.73 12.42 -1.42
C LYS A 199 -8.84 12.09 -2.90
N ASP A 200 -9.08 10.82 -3.26
CA ASP A 200 -9.23 10.41 -4.64
C ASP A 200 -10.45 11.07 -5.31
N PHE A 201 -11.58 11.12 -4.61
CA PHE A 201 -12.80 11.77 -5.10
C PHE A 201 -12.61 13.27 -5.24
N GLU A 202 -12.01 13.94 -4.25
CA GLU A 202 -11.71 15.36 -4.32
C GLU A 202 -10.84 15.68 -5.55
N GLN A 203 -9.79 14.90 -5.78
CA GLN A 203 -8.92 15.05 -6.95
C GLN A 203 -9.65 14.79 -8.26
N ALA A 204 -10.49 13.75 -8.32
CA ALA A 204 -11.24 13.41 -9.52
C ALA A 204 -12.26 14.51 -9.89
N HIS A 205 -13.01 15.02 -8.91
CA HIS A 205 -13.93 16.15 -9.09
C HIS A 205 -13.21 17.44 -9.48
N ALA A 206 -12.02 17.70 -8.93
CA ALA A 206 -11.23 18.87 -9.29
C ALA A 206 -10.70 18.80 -10.75
N GLN A 207 -10.42 17.60 -11.24
CA GLN A 207 -9.95 17.37 -12.61
C GLN A 207 -11.09 17.33 -13.63
N ASN A 208 -12.24 16.79 -13.23
CA ASN A 208 -13.43 16.67 -14.05
C ASN A 208 -14.69 16.93 -13.19
N PRO A 209 -15.34 18.10 -13.32
CA PRO A 209 -16.56 18.41 -12.57
C PRO A 209 -17.74 17.46 -12.85
N ASP A 210 -17.75 16.77 -13.99
CA ASP A 210 -18.77 15.76 -14.36
C ASP A 210 -18.39 14.35 -13.87
N TYR A 211 -17.30 14.22 -13.11
CA TYR A 211 -16.91 12.93 -12.54
C TYR A 211 -18.01 12.40 -11.62
N SER A 212 -18.25 11.10 -11.71
CA SER A 212 -19.08 10.39 -10.75
C SER A 212 -18.31 9.22 -10.13
N SER A 213 -18.28 9.18 -8.80
CA SER A 213 -17.81 8.03 -8.03
C SER A 213 -18.78 6.86 -8.06
N GLY A 214 -19.92 6.94 -8.73
CA GLY A 214 -20.97 5.91 -8.78
C GLY A 214 -22.34 6.54 -8.57
N ASP A 215 -22.98 6.22 -7.45
CA ASP A 215 -24.23 6.87 -6.99
C ASP A 215 -24.00 7.74 -5.74
N GLY A 216 -22.75 8.03 -5.41
CA GLY A 216 -22.33 8.73 -4.19
C GLY A 216 -22.28 7.86 -2.93
N ILE A 217 -22.80 6.63 -2.99
CA ILE A 217 -22.79 5.63 -1.90
C ILE A 217 -21.84 4.48 -2.24
N HIS A 218 -21.99 3.92 -3.44
CA HIS A 218 -21.27 2.77 -3.96
C HIS A 218 -20.14 3.24 -4.89
N PRO A 219 -18.86 3.06 -4.48
CA PRO A 219 -17.74 3.46 -5.32
C PRO A 219 -17.70 2.72 -6.66
N ASN A 220 -17.29 3.42 -7.71
CA ASN A 220 -17.05 2.87 -9.03
C ASN A 220 -15.77 2.01 -9.06
N ALA A 221 -15.36 1.53 -10.24
CA ALA A 221 -14.15 0.72 -10.39
C ALA A 221 -12.89 1.39 -9.83
N ARG A 222 -12.73 2.71 -10.03
CA ARG A 222 -11.62 3.49 -9.50
C ARG A 222 -11.62 3.50 -7.98
N GLY A 223 -12.77 3.75 -7.35
CA GLY A 223 -12.90 3.70 -5.89
C GLY A 223 -12.63 2.32 -5.32
N HIS A 224 -13.14 1.24 -5.94
CA HIS A 224 -12.80 -0.13 -5.55
C HIS A 224 -11.30 -0.44 -5.68
N TRP A 225 -10.60 0.16 -6.65
CA TRP A 225 -9.14 0.02 -6.75
C TRP A 225 -8.41 0.77 -5.64
N VAL A 226 -8.88 1.95 -5.23
CA VAL A 226 -8.32 2.65 -4.06
C VAL A 226 -8.44 1.78 -2.81
N ILE A 227 -9.57 1.11 -2.60
CA ILE A 227 -9.77 0.14 -1.49
C ILE A 227 -8.77 -1.03 -1.63
N ALA A 228 -8.73 -1.68 -2.80
CA ALA A 228 -7.85 -2.83 -3.02
C ALA A 228 -6.36 -2.49 -2.84
N ARG A 229 -5.90 -1.37 -3.39
CA ARG A 229 -4.53 -0.87 -3.24
C ARG A 229 -4.20 -0.55 -1.77
N THR A 230 -5.16 0.00 -1.03
CA THR A 230 -5.00 0.27 0.40
C THR A 230 -4.84 -1.03 1.19
N LEU A 231 -5.65 -2.05 0.88
CA LEU A 231 -5.53 -3.38 1.48
C LEU A 231 -4.21 -4.07 1.13
N LEU A 232 -3.76 -4.01 -0.13
CA LEU A 232 -2.43 -4.49 -0.55
C LEU A 232 -1.32 -3.84 0.28
N GLY A 233 -1.40 -2.51 0.43
CA GLY A 233 -0.42 -1.72 1.17
C GLY A 233 -0.41 -1.99 2.67
N ARG A 234 -1.58 -2.17 3.30
CA ARG A 234 -1.71 -2.29 4.77
C ARG A 234 -1.70 -3.73 5.28
N LEU A 235 -2.09 -4.69 4.46
CA LEU A 235 -2.19 -6.09 4.87
C LEU A 235 -1.00 -6.94 4.39
N PHE A 236 -0.40 -6.58 3.25
CA PHE A 236 0.61 -7.41 2.60
C PHE A 236 1.92 -6.67 2.30
N ASN A 237 2.05 -5.43 2.77
CA ASN A 237 3.23 -4.60 2.52
C ASN A 237 3.52 -4.41 1.02
N ILE A 238 2.49 -4.40 0.17
CA ILE A 238 2.59 -4.24 -1.27
C ILE A 238 2.17 -2.82 -1.65
N THR A 239 3.13 -2.02 -2.09
CA THR A 239 2.89 -0.66 -2.57
C THR A 239 2.85 -0.66 -4.09
N LEU A 240 1.79 -0.08 -4.66
CA LEU A 240 1.60 0.07 -6.10
C LEU A 240 1.28 1.53 -6.44
N GLU A 241 1.91 2.07 -7.48
CA GLU A 241 1.51 3.36 -8.06
C GLU A 241 0.69 3.17 -9.33
N ARG A 242 0.98 2.15 -10.15
CA ARG A 242 0.25 1.94 -11.40
C ARG A 242 -1.15 1.40 -11.14
N VAL A 243 -2.06 1.78 -12.04
CA VAL A 243 -3.40 1.23 -12.11
C VAL A 243 -3.38 0.12 -13.17
N PRO A 244 -3.66 -1.14 -12.81
CA PRO A 244 -3.72 -2.24 -13.78
C PRO A 244 -4.81 -2.01 -14.84
N GLU A 245 -4.61 -2.53 -16.05
CA GLU A 245 -5.55 -2.39 -17.16
C GLU A 245 -6.97 -2.89 -16.81
N TYR A 246 -7.04 -4.03 -16.11
CA TYR A 246 -8.31 -4.63 -15.66
C TYR A 246 -9.11 -3.76 -14.68
N VAL A 247 -8.49 -2.73 -14.07
CA VAL A 247 -9.19 -1.77 -13.23
C VAL A 247 -9.86 -0.68 -14.08
N SER A 248 -9.21 -0.24 -15.14
CA SER A 248 -9.69 0.84 -16.00
C SER A 248 -10.91 0.41 -16.81
N GLN A 249 -10.99 -0.87 -17.19
CA GLN A 249 -12.10 -1.42 -17.96
C GLN A 249 -12.54 -2.80 -17.41
N PRO A 250 -13.11 -2.86 -16.20
CA PRO A 250 -13.33 -4.13 -15.50
C PRO A 250 -14.41 -5.02 -16.14
N GLU A 251 -15.30 -4.45 -16.95
CA GLU A 251 -16.34 -5.18 -17.68
C GLU A 251 -15.97 -5.38 -19.17
N SER A 252 -14.75 -5.01 -19.58
CA SER A 252 -14.26 -5.23 -20.94
C SER A 252 -14.07 -6.73 -21.22
N GLU A 253 -14.10 -7.11 -22.50
CA GLU A 253 -13.73 -8.44 -22.95
C GLU A 253 -12.26 -8.77 -22.68
N GLN A 254 -11.42 -7.75 -22.55
CA GLN A 254 -9.99 -7.88 -22.26
C GLN A 254 -9.57 -7.13 -20.98
N PRO A 255 -8.64 -7.70 -20.19
CA PRO A 255 -8.01 -8.99 -20.42
C PRO A 255 -8.93 -10.16 -19.99
N GLN A 256 -9.09 -11.17 -20.85
CA GLN A 256 -10.02 -12.29 -20.65
C GLN A 256 -9.87 -12.97 -19.28
N TRP A 257 -8.63 -13.10 -18.79
CA TRP A 257 -8.35 -13.75 -17.51
C TRP A 257 -9.00 -13.03 -16.32
N PHE A 258 -9.18 -11.71 -16.37
CA PHE A 258 -9.84 -10.97 -15.30
C PHE A 258 -11.36 -11.23 -15.28
N ARG A 259 -11.97 -11.47 -16.45
CA ARG A 259 -13.39 -11.89 -16.50
C ARG A 259 -13.61 -13.21 -15.79
N LEU A 260 -12.68 -14.17 -15.93
CA LEU A 260 -12.74 -15.43 -15.19
C LEU A 260 -12.63 -15.21 -13.68
N VAL A 261 -11.78 -14.27 -13.24
CA VAL A 261 -11.69 -13.86 -11.82
C VAL A 261 -13.03 -13.30 -11.33
N LEU A 262 -13.68 -12.43 -12.10
CA LEU A 262 -15.00 -11.87 -11.74
C LEU A 262 -16.11 -12.93 -11.74
N GLU A 263 -16.15 -13.82 -12.73
CA GLU A 263 -17.11 -14.93 -12.81
C GLU A 263 -16.99 -15.81 -11.57
N ARG A 264 -15.77 -16.26 -11.26
CA ARG A 264 -15.47 -17.05 -10.07
C ARG A 264 -15.90 -16.33 -8.80
N HIS A 265 -15.57 -15.04 -8.69
CA HIS A 265 -15.86 -14.24 -7.50
C HIS A 265 -17.36 -14.08 -7.27
N ARG A 266 -18.12 -13.71 -8.31
CA ARG A 266 -19.58 -13.52 -8.25
C ARG A 266 -20.29 -14.83 -7.88
N MET A 267 -19.90 -15.94 -8.51
CA MET A 267 -20.45 -17.27 -8.24
C MET A 267 -20.21 -17.71 -6.79
N LEU A 268 -18.97 -17.60 -6.30
CA LEU A 268 -18.63 -17.99 -4.94
C LEU A 268 -19.28 -17.08 -3.90
N SER A 269 -19.29 -15.76 -4.11
CA SER A 269 -19.95 -14.81 -3.19
C SER A 269 -21.42 -15.18 -2.99
N ALA A 270 -22.15 -15.42 -4.10
CA ALA A 270 -23.55 -15.83 -4.06
C ALA A 270 -23.76 -17.15 -3.29
N SER A 271 -22.92 -18.15 -3.55
CA SER A 271 -23.04 -19.47 -2.91
C SER A 271 -22.66 -19.44 -1.43
N TRP A 272 -21.63 -18.66 -1.06
CA TRP A 272 -21.21 -18.49 0.33
C TRP A 272 -22.28 -17.79 1.17
N LYS A 273 -22.85 -16.67 0.68
CA LYS A 273 -23.83 -15.90 1.47
C LYS A 273 -25.15 -16.67 1.66
N GLU A 274 -25.61 -17.41 0.66
CA GLU A 274 -26.81 -18.25 0.79
C GLU A 274 -26.56 -19.50 1.66
N HIS A 275 -25.35 -20.08 1.61
CA HIS A 275 -24.98 -21.20 2.48
C HIS A 275 -24.88 -20.80 3.96
N VAL A 276 -24.25 -19.66 4.24
CA VAL A 276 -24.17 -19.10 5.61
C VAL A 276 -25.54 -18.65 6.11
N GLY A 277 -26.39 -18.13 5.21
CA GLY A 277 -27.71 -17.62 5.51
C GLY A 277 -27.70 -16.13 5.89
N HIS A 278 -28.73 -15.41 5.46
CA HIS A 278 -28.98 -14.01 5.79
C HIS A 278 -30.48 -13.68 5.73
N THR A 279 -30.87 -12.57 6.35
CA THR A 279 -32.26 -12.10 6.42
C THR A 279 -32.66 -11.16 5.28
N ASN A 280 -31.74 -10.79 4.37
CA ASN A 280 -32.12 -10.08 3.15
C ASN A 280 -33.09 -10.95 2.30
N PRO A 281 -34.31 -10.48 2.01
CA PRO A 281 -35.30 -11.26 1.26
C PRO A 281 -34.96 -11.39 -0.23
N ASN A 282 -34.10 -10.51 -0.77
CA ASN A 282 -33.68 -10.53 -2.17
C ASN A 282 -32.54 -11.54 -2.36
N LYS A 283 -32.88 -12.83 -2.29
CA LYS A 283 -31.93 -13.93 -2.45
C LYS A 283 -31.40 -14.04 -3.87
N THR A 284 -30.13 -14.37 -3.99
CA THR A 284 -29.51 -14.64 -5.30
C THR A 284 -29.65 -16.12 -5.63
N GLN A 285 -29.99 -16.46 -6.87
CA GLN A 285 -29.89 -17.85 -7.30
C GLN A 285 -28.43 -18.28 -7.25
N ALA A 286 -28.13 -19.29 -6.42
CA ALA A 286 -26.78 -19.76 -6.18
C ALA A 286 -26.71 -21.28 -6.26
N LEU A 287 -25.52 -21.79 -6.60
CA LEU A 287 -25.22 -23.21 -6.50
C LEU A 287 -25.09 -23.61 -5.02
N PRO A 288 -25.33 -24.88 -4.66
CA PRO A 288 -24.85 -25.40 -3.39
C PRO A 288 -23.35 -25.12 -3.22
N LEU A 289 -22.93 -24.73 -2.02
CA LEU A 289 -21.55 -24.27 -1.79
C LEU A 289 -20.50 -25.31 -2.23
N ALA A 290 -20.74 -26.60 -2.00
CA ALA A 290 -19.83 -27.66 -2.43
C ALA A 290 -19.62 -27.67 -3.96
N GLU A 291 -20.71 -27.59 -4.73
CA GLU A 291 -20.65 -27.53 -6.21
C GLU A 291 -19.97 -26.24 -6.69
N ALA A 292 -20.23 -25.12 -6.01
CA ALA A 292 -19.59 -23.84 -6.33
C ALA A 292 -18.08 -23.87 -6.07
N LEU A 293 -17.63 -24.56 -5.01
CA LEU A 293 -16.20 -24.72 -4.69
C LEU A 293 -15.51 -25.60 -5.74
N ASP A 294 -16.12 -26.70 -6.17
CA ASP A 294 -15.58 -27.55 -7.24
C ASP A 294 -15.46 -26.75 -8.55
N ARG A 295 -16.50 -26.03 -8.94
CA ARG A 295 -16.48 -25.17 -10.13
C ARG A 295 -15.44 -24.04 -10.01
N ALA A 296 -15.25 -23.48 -8.82
CA ALA A 296 -14.25 -22.45 -8.59
C ALA A 296 -12.83 -22.99 -8.75
N ALA A 297 -12.56 -24.24 -8.35
CA ALA A 297 -11.27 -24.88 -8.56
C ALA A 297 -10.97 -25.08 -10.06
N GLU A 298 -11.97 -25.41 -10.88
CA GLU A 298 -11.83 -25.46 -12.34
C GLU A 298 -11.52 -24.08 -12.94
N LEU A 299 -12.20 -23.03 -12.45
CA LEU A 299 -11.95 -21.66 -12.86
C LEU A 299 -10.55 -21.18 -12.44
N ASP A 300 -10.05 -21.59 -11.28
CA ASP A 300 -8.70 -21.25 -10.82
C ASP A 300 -7.62 -21.79 -11.77
N LEU A 301 -7.79 -23.01 -12.28
CA LEU A 301 -6.88 -23.58 -13.29
C LEU A 301 -6.92 -22.78 -14.61
N GLN A 302 -8.10 -22.36 -15.04
CA GLN A 302 -8.27 -21.53 -16.24
C GLN A 302 -7.65 -20.13 -16.06
N ILE A 303 -7.87 -19.50 -14.91
CA ILE A 303 -7.28 -18.21 -14.54
C ILE A 303 -5.76 -18.32 -14.58
N GLN A 304 -5.18 -19.34 -13.92
CA GLN A 304 -3.74 -19.54 -13.88
C GLN A 304 -3.14 -19.72 -15.28
N GLY A 305 -3.77 -20.52 -16.15
CA GLY A 305 -3.35 -20.70 -17.53
C GLY A 305 -3.40 -19.40 -18.34
N ALA A 306 -4.52 -18.68 -18.26
CA ALA A 306 -4.74 -17.45 -19.02
C ALA A 306 -3.83 -16.31 -18.54
N VAL A 307 -3.60 -16.18 -17.23
CA VAL A 307 -2.64 -15.24 -16.65
C VAL A 307 -1.22 -15.53 -17.10
N THR A 308 -0.82 -16.81 -17.15
CA THR A 308 0.53 -17.22 -17.58
C THR A 308 0.79 -16.76 -19.02
N GLU A 309 -0.15 -17.01 -19.94
CA GLU A 309 -0.02 -16.54 -21.32
C GLU A 309 -0.05 -15.01 -21.41
N TYR A 310 -0.93 -14.36 -20.65
CA TYR A 310 -1.00 -12.91 -20.59
C TYR A 310 0.33 -12.28 -20.15
N ASN A 311 0.94 -12.81 -19.09
CA ASN A 311 2.21 -12.30 -18.58
C ASN A 311 3.39 -12.58 -19.53
N ARG A 312 3.32 -13.60 -20.40
CA ARG A 312 4.35 -13.87 -21.40
C ARG A 312 4.62 -12.66 -22.30
N VAL A 313 3.60 -11.84 -22.54
CA VAL A 313 3.68 -10.68 -23.44
C VAL A 313 3.48 -9.34 -22.73
N ASN A 314 2.74 -9.30 -21.61
CA ASN A 314 2.33 -8.04 -20.96
C ASN A 314 3.04 -7.74 -19.63
N LEU A 315 4.08 -8.49 -19.23
CA LEU A 315 4.81 -8.23 -17.97
C LEU A 315 5.64 -6.93 -18.00
N LYS A 316 5.96 -6.43 -19.19
CA LYS A 316 6.67 -5.17 -19.42
C LYS A 316 5.76 -4.22 -20.19
N THR A 317 5.61 -3.00 -19.69
CA THR A 317 4.94 -1.91 -20.41
C THR A 317 5.94 -0.82 -20.72
N PHE A 318 5.85 -0.25 -21.92
CA PHE A 318 6.77 0.77 -22.39
C PHE A 318 6.07 2.13 -22.46
N SER A 319 6.73 3.16 -21.98
CA SER A 319 6.28 4.56 -22.03
C SER A 319 7.50 5.49 -22.12
N GLU A 320 7.30 6.80 -21.98
CA GLU A 320 8.38 7.77 -21.88
C GLU A 320 8.41 8.42 -20.49
N TRP A 321 9.61 8.69 -20.00
CA TRP A 321 9.85 9.54 -18.84
C TRP A 321 10.84 10.64 -19.21
N LYS A 322 10.37 11.88 -19.27
CA LYS A 322 11.18 13.07 -19.64
C LYS A 322 11.93 12.90 -20.98
N GLY A 323 11.30 12.25 -21.96
CA GLY A 323 11.87 12.01 -23.30
C GLY A 323 12.86 10.84 -23.39
N TYR A 324 12.93 10.01 -22.35
CA TYR A 324 13.69 8.75 -22.31
C TYR A 324 12.76 7.55 -22.27
N ARG A 325 13.19 6.43 -22.84
CA ARG A 325 12.42 5.19 -22.81
C ARG A 325 12.28 4.71 -21.36
N ARG A 326 11.04 4.47 -20.95
CA ARG A 326 10.67 3.91 -19.65
C ARG A 326 10.11 2.51 -19.86
N THR A 327 10.69 1.55 -19.17
CA THR A 327 10.18 0.20 -19.04
C THR A 327 9.65 0.02 -17.63
N ASP A 328 8.34 -0.16 -17.48
CA ASP A 328 7.73 -0.57 -16.22
C ASP A 328 7.51 -2.09 -16.21
N THR A 329 7.84 -2.74 -15.11
CA THR A 329 7.67 -4.19 -14.96
C THR A 329 7.30 -4.55 -13.52
N VAL A 330 7.11 -5.84 -13.24
CA VAL A 330 6.86 -6.36 -11.89
C VAL A 330 7.87 -7.47 -11.61
N PHE A 331 8.56 -7.36 -10.47
CA PHE A 331 9.54 -8.33 -10.00
C PHE A 331 9.19 -8.77 -8.58
N GLU A 332 8.97 -10.08 -8.39
CA GLU A 332 8.50 -10.68 -7.12
C GLU A 332 7.27 -9.95 -6.53
N GLY A 333 6.24 -9.73 -7.34
CA GLY A 333 5.03 -9.00 -6.94
C GLY A 333 5.16 -7.48 -6.95
N ARG A 334 6.36 -6.91 -7.02
CA ARG A 334 6.57 -5.48 -6.75
C ARG A 334 6.97 -4.71 -8.00
N GLU A 335 6.51 -3.47 -8.09
CA GLU A 335 6.77 -2.64 -9.27
C GLU A 335 8.26 -2.32 -9.39
N ALA A 336 8.74 -2.36 -10.63
CA ALA A 336 10.06 -1.89 -10.99
C ALA A 336 9.99 -0.98 -12.21
N ILE A 337 10.87 0.01 -12.25
CA ILE A 337 11.01 0.99 -13.32
C ILE A 337 12.45 0.98 -13.79
N ILE A 338 12.66 0.89 -15.10
CA ILE A 338 13.95 1.05 -15.75
C ILE A 338 13.84 2.19 -16.76
N ILE A 339 14.75 3.15 -16.70
CA ILE A 339 14.89 4.22 -17.69
C ILE A 339 16.18 4.01 -18.46
N GLU A 340 16.05 3.94 -19.78
CA GLU A 340 17.18 3.74 -20.70
C GLU A 340 17.63 5.08 -21.28
N PRO A 341 18.94 5.38 -21.29
CA PRO A 341 19.47 6.55 -22.00
C PRO A 341 19.29 6.36 -23.51
N LYS A 342 19.35 7.46 -24.26
CA LYS A 342 19.30 7.40 -25.74
C LYS A 342 20.54 6.72 -26.31
N ASP A 343 21.70 7.07 -25.76
CA ASP A 343 23.01 6.52 -26.10
C ASP A 343 23.66 6.01 -24.81
N ALA A 344 23.73 4.68 -24.64
CA ALA A 344 24.30 4.08 -23.43
C ALA A 344 25.82 4.28 -23.36
N ALA A 345 26.33 4.69 -22.19
CA ALA A 345 27.75 4.76 -21.92
C ALA A 345 28.38 3.35 -21.86
N ALA A 346 29.68 3.28 -22.18
CA ALA A 346 30.44 2.02 -22.11
C ALA A 346 30.35 1.40 -20.71
N GLY A 347 30.11 0.08 -20.65
CA GLY A 347 29.88 -0.67 -19.41
C GLY A 347 28.46 -0.58 -18.84
N GLN A 348 27.54 0.11 -19.53
CA GLN A 348 26.13 0.26 -19.16
C GLN A 348 25.94 0.68 -17.69
N PRO A 349 26.59 1.78 -17.25
CA PRO A 349 26.49 2.24 -15.88
C PRO A 349 25.07 2.68 -15.56
N TRP A 350 24.72 2.65 -14.28
CA TRP A 350 23.37 2.96 -13.85
C TRP A 350 23.27 3.46 -12.42
N ILE A 351 22.22 4.23 -12.20
CA ILE A 351 21.79 4.72 -10.89
C ILE A 351 20.70 3.81 -10.38
N TRP A 352 20.79 3.44 -9.12
CA TRP A 352 19.69 2.78 -8.43
C TRP A 352 19.07 3.73 -7.40
N ARG A 353 17.89 4.25 -7.73
CA ARG A 353 17.04 4.94 -6.75
C ARG A 353 16.52 3.91 -5.76
N THR A 354 16.83 4.06 -4.48
CA THR A 354 16.33 3.14 -3.44
C THR A 354 14.94 3.54 -2.94
N GLU A 355 14.59 4.83 -3.03
CA GLU A 355 13.25 5.38 -2.85
C GLU A 355 12.99 6.60 -3.74
N PHE A 356 11.69 6.91 -3.90
CA PHE A 356 11.09 8.07 -4.56
C PHE A 356 11.59 8.33 -5.98
N PHE A 357 11.40 7.38 -6.89
CA PHE A 357 11.67 7.57 -8.31
C PHE A 357 11.09 8.89 -8.83
N GLY A 358 11.93 9.68 -9.50
CA GLY A 358 11.57 10.94 -10.14
C GLY A 358 11.51 12.17 -9.23
N ALA A 359 11.56 12.02 -7.90
CA ALA A 359 11.63 13.13 -6.96
C ALA A 359 13.00 13.82 -7.03
N PHE A 360 13.01 15.14 -7.18
CA PHE A 360 14.24 15.97 -7.24
C PHE A 360 15.32 15.40 -8.18
N ALA A 361 14.88 14.91 -9.34
CA ALA A 361 15.68 14.12 -10.27
C ALA A 361 16.60 14.96 -11.17
N TYR A 362 17.29 15.97 -10.61
CA TYR A 362 18.20 16.84 -11.35
C TYR A 362 19.45 16.07 -11.81
N ALA A 363 20.15 15.41 -10.88
CA ALA A 363 21.34 14.60 -11.19
C ALA A 363 21.01 13.40 -12.09
N ASP A 364 19.87 12.74 -11.87
CA ASP A 364 19.36 11.63 -12.67
C ASP A 364 19.28 11.98 -14.16
N ARG A 365 18.75 13.17 -14.47
CA ARG A 365 18.60 13.63 -15.85
C ARG A 365 19.94 13.88 -16.52
N VAL A 366 20.87 14.53 -15.83
CA VAL A 366 22.21 14.80 -16.38
C VAL A 366 22.97 13.49 -16.60
N LEU A 367 22.88 12.55 -15.67
CA LEU A 367 23.50 11.23 -15.83
C LEU A 367 22.85 10.42 -16.97
N LEU A 368 21.52 10.48 -17.14
CA LEU A 368 20.83 9.90 -18.31
C LEU A 368 21.32 10.50 -19.63
N GLU A 369 21.47 11.83 -19.70
CA GLU A 369 22.03 12.52 -20.87
C GLU A 369 23.46 12.05 -21.18
N GLN A 370 24.19 11.61 -20.15
CA GLN A 370 25.55 11.08 -20.26
C GLN A 370 25.60 9.55 -20.43
N GLY A 371 24.47 8.89 -20.68
CA GLY A 371 24.41 7.47 -21.00
C GLY A 371 24.27 6.52 -19.81
N TRP A 372 23.89 7.01 -18.63
CA TRP A 372 23.58 6.17 -17.47
C TRP A 372 22.11 5.73 -17.48
N HIS A 373 21.85 4.48 -17.12
CA HIS A 373 20.48 3.99 -16.90
C HIS A 373 19.99 4.39 -15.50
N ILE A 374 18.68 4.33 -15.28
CA ILE A 374 18.10 4.45 -13.94
C ILE A 374 17.25 3.22 -13.67
N ALA A 375 17.40 2.63 -12.49
CA ALA A 375 16.48 1.62 -11.99
C ALA A 375 15.84 2.06 -10.66
N TYR A 376 14.60 1.65 -10.47
CA TYR A 376 13.88 1.74 -9.19
C TYR A 376 13.12 0.46 -8.95
N TYR A 377 13.20 -0.06 -7.72
CA TYR A 377 12.45 -1.22 -7.27
C TYR A 377 11.62 -0.85 -6.04
N ARG A 378 10.29 -0.90 -6.17
CA ARG A 378 9.35 -0.41 -5.17
C ARG A 378 9.12 -1.43 -4.06
N ILE A 379 10.07 -1.52 -3.15
CA ILE A 379 10.01 -2.28 -1.89
C ILE A 379 9.76 -1.34 -0.69
N SER A 380 8.97 -0.29 -0.91
CA SER A 380 8.68 0.71 0.11
C SER A 380 8.05 0.11 1.36
N HIS A 381 8.25 0.78 2.50
CA HIS A 381 7.81 0.31 3.83
C HIS A 381 8.48 -0.98 4.30
N MET A 382 9.63 -1.35 3.75
CA MET A 382 10.50 -2.41 4.30
C MET A 382 11.70 -1.83 5.07
N TYR A 383 11.91 -0.52 5.00
CA TYR A 383 12.83 0.26 5.85
C TYR A 383 14.28 -0.26 5.89
N GLY A 384 14.76 -0.90 4.81
CA GLY A 384 16.10 -1.49 4.75
C GLY A 384 16.31 -2.71 5.66
N CYS A 385 15.25 -3.39 6.09
CA CYS A 385 15.35 -4.64 6.85
C CYS A 385 16.05 -5.74 6.03
N ALA A 386 16.43 -6.85 6.67
CA ALA A 386 17.15 -7.95 6.01
C ALA A 386 16.38 -8.48 4.78
N GLY A 387 15.06 -8.68 4.89
CA GLY A 387 14.22 -9.05 3.75
C GLY A 387 14.26 -8.07 2.58
N ALA A 388 14.38 -6.77 2.85
CA ALA A 388 14.50 -5.74 1.82
C ALA A 388 15.84 -5.88 1.07
N VAL A 389 16.92 -6.02 1.82
CA VAL A 389 18.29 -6.16 1.28
C VAL A 389 18.42 -7.41 0.41
N GLU A 390 17.85 -8.54 0.83
CA GLU A 390 17.86 -9.77 0.05
C GLU A 390 17.03 -9.64 -1.25
N ARG A 391 15.89 -8.94 -1.18
CA ARG A 391 15.09 -8.62 -2.37
C ARG A 391 15.84 -7.70 -3.33
N MET A 392 16.55 -6.71 -2.80
CA MET A 392 17.44 -5.86 -3.60
C MET A 392 18.48 -6.74 -4.30
N ARG A 393 19.17 -7.67 -3.62
CA ARG A 393 20.20 -8.51 -4.27
C ARG A 393 19.65 -9.35 -5.43
N ARG A 394 18.44 -9.90 -5.28
CA ARG A 394 17.77 -10.62 -6.38
C ARG A 394 17.33 -9.69 -7.50
N PHE A 395 16.82 -8.51 -7.19
CA PHE A 395 16.50 -7.50 -8.20
C PHE A 395 17.74 -7.03 -8.96
N HIS A 396 18.88 -6.85 -8.27
CA HIS A 396 20.16 -6.51 -8.88
C HIS A 396 20.55 -7.55 -9.94
N THR A 397 20.49 -8.83 -9.58
CA THR A 397 20.72 -9.95 -10.53
C THR A 397 19.75 -9.91 -11.70
N TYR A 398 18.46 -9.66 -11.44
CA TYR A 398 17.43 -9.55 -12.46
C TYR A 398 17.71 -8.41 -13.45
N VAL A 399 18.03 -7.20 -12.97
CA VAL A 399 18.24 -6.06 -13.88
C VAL A 399 19.50 -6.19 -14.72
N MET A 400 20.59 -6.72 -14.16
CA MET A 400 21.79 -7.04 -14.94
C MET A 400 21.48 -8.04 -16.06
N GLY A 401 20.74 -9.11 -15.76
CA GLY A 401 20.40 -10.14 -16.75
C GLY A 401 19.38 -9.68 -17.80
N GLN A 402 18.36 -8.92 -17.39
CA GLN A 402 17.26 -8.52 -18.27
C GLN A 402 17.50 -7.25 -19.07
N PHE A 403 18.39 -6.38 -18.58
CA PHE A 403 18.67 -5.08 -19.19
C PHE A 403 20.16 -4.87 -19.47
N SER A 404 21.01 -5.89 -19.26
CA SER A 404 22.46 -5.85 -19.52
C SER A 404 23.21 -4.73 -18.78
N LEU A 405 22.68 -4.28 -17.64
CA LEU A 405 23.29 -3.23 -16.85
C LEU A 405 24.63 -3.69 -16.22
N GLY A 406 25.53 -2.75 -15.97
CA GLY A 406 26.80 -2.99 -15.29
C GLY A 406 26.62 -3.57 -13.89
N ASP A 407 27.68 -4.17 -13.35
CA ASP A 407 27.66 -4.95 -12.09
C ASP A 407 27.67 -4.10 -10.81
N LYS A 408 27.96 -2.80 -10.91
CA LYS A 408 28.10 -1.88 -9.78
C LYS A 408 27.28 -0.60 -9.99
N PRO A 409 26.02 -0.56 -9.52
CA PRO A 409 25.23 0.68 -9.48
C PRO A 409 25.80 1.75 -8.54
N ALA A 410 25.53 3.01 -8.85
CA ALA A 410 25.55 4.07 -7.85
C ALA A 410 24.18 4.10 -7.13
N LEU A 411 24.16 3.90 -5.81
CA LEU A 411 22.91 3.90 -5.04
C LEU A 411 22.55 5.31 -4.58
N PHE A 412 21.33 5.74 -4.90
CA PHE A 412 20.78 7.02 -4.47
C PHE A 412 19.79 6.79 -3.33
N GLY A 413 20.17 7.22 -2.12
CA GLY A 413 19.44 7.02 -0.87
C GLY A 413 18.89 8.32 -0.30
N PHE A 414 17.65 8.66 -0.67
CA PHE A 414 17.01 9.92 -0.24
C PHE A 414 16.10 9.67 0.95
N SER A 415 16.21 10.48 2.01
CA SER A 415 15.39 10.33 3.22
C SER A 415 15.46 8.88 3.74
N ARG A 416 14.31 8.22 3.93
CA ARG A 416 14.24 6.79 4.29
C ARG A 416 14.97 5.85 3.31
N GLY A 417 15.21 6.27 2.07
CA GLY A 417 16.05 5.57 1.10
C GLY A 417 17.48 5.33 1.59
N GLY A 418 17.98 6.19 2.48
CA GLY A 418 19.27 6.00 3.16
C GLY A 418 19.35 4.68 3.93
N LEU A 419 18.24 4.23 4.54
CA LEU A 419 18.16 2.93 5.21
C LEU A 419 18.46 1.79 4.24
N TYR A 420 17.88 1.82 3.04
CA TYR A 420 18.06 0.75 2.04
C TYR A 420 19.46 0.80 1.41
N ALA A 421 19.90 2.00 0.99
CA ALA A 421 21.17 2.17 0.29
C ALA A 421 22.36 1.72 1.15
N VAL A 422 22.43 2.15 2.41
CA VAL A 422 23.54 1.79 3.29
C VAL A 422 23.47 0.33 3.71
N GLN A 423 22.28 -0.21 4.01
CA GLN A 423 22.16 -1.62 4.40
C GLN A 423 22.53 -2.56 3.24
N TYR A 424 22.14 -2.23 2.01
CA TYR A 424 22.55 -3.00 0.84
C TYR A 424 24.06 -2.92 0.59
N ALA A 425 24.64 -1.72 0.64
CA ALA A 425 26.08 -1.54 0.47
C ALA A 425 26.90 -2.23 1.56
N ALA A 426 26.39 -2.32 2.79
CA ALA A 426 27.04 -3.05 3.87
C ALA A 426 26.97 -4.58 3.67
N ALA A 427 25.86 -5.09 3.15
CA ALA A 427 25.69 -6.52 2.90
C ALA A 427 26.45 -6.99 1.66
N TYR A 428 26.53 -6.14 0.64
CA TYR A 428 27.06 -6.45 -0.69
C TYR A 428 28.05 -5.38 -1.17
N PRO A 429 29.15 -5.12 -0.43
CA PRO A 429 30.05 -3.99 -0.72
C PRO A 429 30.73 -4.09 -2.09
N SER A 430 30.96 -5.30 -2.61
CA SER A 430 31.53 -5.53 -3.93
C SER A 430 30.63 -5.10 -5.08
N ASP A 431 29.33 -4.98 -4.82
CA ASP A 431 28.28 -4.77 -5.82
C ASP A 431 27.87 -3.30 -5.94
N VAL A 432 28.60 -2.40 -5.27
CA VAL A 432 28.24 -0.98 -5.19
C VAL A 432 29.37 -0.14 -5.71
N LEU A 433 29.05 0.77 -6.62
CA LEU A 433 30.01 1.73 -7.17
C LEU A 433 30.25 2.90 -6.20
N ALA A 434 29.16 3.48 -5.72
CA ALA A 434 29.16 4.64 -4.85
C ALA A 434 27.81 4.81 -4.13
N LEU A 435 27.82 5.56 -3.03
CA LEU A 435 26.64 6.02 -2.31
C LEU A 435 26.47 7.52 -2.51
N TYR A 436 25.33 7.94 -3.04
CA TYR A 436 24.84 9.30 -2.90
C TYR A 436 23.63 9.32 -1.98
N LEU A 437 23.80 9.92 -0.80
CA LEU A 437 22.80 9.99 0.25
C LEU A 437 22.28 11.43 0.38
N ASP A 438 20.96 11.63 0.49
CA ASP A 438 20.35 12.96 0.58
C ASP A 438 19.36 13.05 1.74
N ALA A 439 19.64 13.93 2.70
CA ALA A 439 18.99 14.00 4.01
C ALA A 439 18.66 12.59 4.57
N PRO A 440 19.65 11.68 4.60
CA PRO A 440 19.40 10.26 4.74
C PRO A 440 18.98 9.91 6.15
N VAL A 441 17.95 9.06 6.28
CA VAL A 441 17.69 8.38 7.54
C VAL A 441 18.69 7.26 7.69
N LEU A 442 19.43 7.29 8.80
CA LEU A 442 20.50 6.35 9.11
C LEU A 442 20.30 5.64 10.47
N ASP A 443 19.31 6.06 11.25
CA ASP A 443 18.89 5.41 12.49
C ASP A 443 17.35 5.35 12.59
N ILE A 444 16.80 4.14 12.67
CA ILE A 444 15.35 3.93 12.79
C ILE A 444 14.76 4.55 14.08
N SER A 445 15.59 4.72 15.11
CA SER A 445 15.20 5.36 16.38
C SER A 445 15.09 6.88 16.25
N SER A 446 15.87 7.50 15.35
CA SER A 446 15.73 8.92 14.99
C SER A 446 14.45 9.10 14.18
N TRP A 447 14.37 8.47 13.01
CA TRP A 447 13.15 8.36 12.22
C TRP A 447 12.99 6.92 11.72
N PRO A 448 11.82 6.28 11.80
CA PRO A 448 10.53 6.86 12.19
C PRO A 448 10.27 6.92 13.71
N GLY A 449 11.18 6.43 14.55
CA GLY A 449 10.94 6.25 15.99
C GLY A 449 10.80 7.52 16.83
N GLY A 450 11.36 8.66 16.39
CA GLY A 450 11.28 9.94 17.11
C GLY A 450 11.79 9.86 18.55
N LYS A 451 12.80 9.02 18.82
CA LYS A 451 13.39 8.84 20.16
C LYS A 451 14.49 9.88 20.46
N GLY A 452 14.86 10.68 19.46
CA GLY A 452 15.69 11.88 19.57
C GLY A 452 14.88 13.16 19.43
N LYS A 453 15.42 14.15 18.72
CA LYS A 453 14.80 15.41 18.32
C LYS A 453 13.95 15.28 17.05
N GLY A 454 14.18 14.24 16.24
CA GLY A 454 13.42 14.01 15.02
C GLY A 454 11.92 13.79 15.29
N LYS A 455 11.06 14.28 14.39
CA LYS A 455 9.60 14.13 14.55
C LYS A 455 9.19 12.64 14.40
N PRO A 456 8.41 12.08 15.35
CA PRO A 456 7.98 10.69 15.27
C PRO A 456 7.00 10.47 14.11
N SER A 457 7.01 9.26 13.56
CA SER A 457 6.01 8.79 12.60
C SER A 457 5.42 7.47 13.07
N LEU A 458 4.39 7.56 13.92
CA LEU A 458 3.84 6.42 14.68
C LEU A 458 3.54 5.19 13.83
N GLN A 459 2.78 5.34 12.74
CA GLN A 459 2.45 4.19 11.88
C GLN A 459 3.68 3.60 11.19
N ASN A 460 4.59 4.44 10.69
CA ASN A 460 5.83 3.97 10.07
C ASN A 460 6.74 3.30 11.11
N TRP A 461 6.69 3.72 12.37
CA TRP A 461 7.46 3.13 13.46
C TRP A 461 6.95 1.74 13.83
N GLU A 462 5.63 1.57 13.98
CA GLU A 462 5.00 0.26 14.19
C GLU A 462 5.35 -0.70 13.04
N ASP A 463 5.16 -0.26 11.79
CA ASP A 463 5.48 -1.04 10.60
C ASP A 463 6.98 -1.40 10.54
N CYS A 464 7.86 -0.44 10.84
CA CYS A 464 9.31 -0.63 10.84
C CYS A 464 9.76 -1.67 11.88
N LEU A 465 9.28 -1.55 13.12
CA LEU A 465 9.59 -2.52 14.17
C LEU A 465 9.20 -3.94 13.74
N VAL A 466 8.00 -4.11 13.16
CA VAL A 466 7.52 -5.42 12.72
C VAL A 466 8.37 -6.01 11.60
N VAL A 467 8.69 -5.25 10.55
CA VAL A 467 9.51 -5.82 9.44
C VAL A 467 10.94 -6.14 9.87
N TYR A 468 11.48 -5.45 10.89
CA TYR A 468 12.77 -5.80 11.50
C TYR A 468 12.67 -6.96 12.50
N GLY A 469 11.47 -7.33 12.96
CA GLY A 469 11.29 -8.30 14.04
C GLY A 469 11.69 -7.75 15.41
N LEU A 470 11.51 -6.44 15.62
CA LEU A 470 11.81 -5.71 16.84
C LEU A 470 10.53 -5.33 17.60
N THR A 471 10.71 -4.91 18.85
CA THR A 471 9.68 -4.33 19.70
C THR A 471 10.21 -3.05 20.34
N GLU A 472 9.32 -2.26 20.96
CA GLU A 472 9.72 -1.07 21.74
C GLU A 472 10.76 -1.38 22.83
N SER A 473 10.75 -2.59 23.39
CA SER A 473 11.71 -3.00 24.40
C SER A 473 13.06 -3.43 23.80
N THR A 474 13.06 -4.14 22.67
CA THR A 474 14.28 -4.69 22.08
C THR A 474 15.03 -3.68 21.21
N VAL A 475 14.33 -2.70 20.62
CA VAL A 475 14.96 -1.72 19.72
C VAL A 475 16.01 -0.85 20.40
N LYS A 476 15.91 -0.62 21.71
CA LYS A 476 16.92 0.12 22.50
C LYS A 476 18.31 -0.53 22.46
N ALA A 477 18.36 -1.86 22.33
CA ALA A 477 19.60 -2.63 22.25
C ALA A 477 19.99 -2.97 20.81
N PHE A 478 19.21 -2.54 19.81
CA PHE A 478 19.46 -2.86 18.42
C PHE A 478 20.74 -2.18 17.90
N LYS A 479 21.58 -2.96 17.20
CA LYS A 479 22.85 -2.52 16.59
C LYS A 479 22.93 -2.86 15.10
N GLY A 480 21.80 -2.76 14.41
CA GLY A 480 21.67 -3.06 12.99
C GLY A 480 21.30 -1.86 12.12
N ASN A 481 21.43 -0.63 12.64
CA ASN A 481 21.16 0.58 11.88
C ASN A 481 22.26 0.83 10.84
N PRO A 482 21.98 1.60 9.77
CA PRO A 482 23.01 2.14 8.88
C PRO A 482 24.21 2.78 9.58
N LEU A 483 23.97 3.52 10.68
CA LEU A 483 25.05 4.09 11.49
C LEU A 483 26.00 3.05 12.09
N ASP A 484 25.54 1.81 12.30
CA ASP A 484 26.35 0.71 12.82
C ASP A 484 27.13 0.00 11.71
N LYS A 485 26.91 0.37 10.44
CA LYS A 485 27.60 -0.21 9.27
C LYS A 485 28.79 0.59 8.77
N ALA A 486 29.10 1.73 9.39
CA ALA A 486 30.15 2.63 8.95
C ALA A 486 31.52 1.92 8.79
N GLU A 487 31.87 1.00 9.68
CA GLU A 487 33.13 0.24 9.60
C GLU A 487 33.22 -0.63 8.34
N ILE A 488 32.13 -1.33 7.99
CA ILE A 488 32.08 -2.16 6.79
C ILE A 488 32.28 -1.28 5.54
N LEU A 489 31.59 -0.15 5.49
CA LEU A 489 31.67 0.78 4.36
C LEU A 489 33.05 1.43 4.22
N ALA A 490 33.66 1.84 5.34
CA ALA A 490 35.00 2.40 5.37
C ALA A 490 36.05 1.37 4.91
N ASN A 491 35.99 0.14 5.42
CA ASN A 491 36.90 -0.94 5.04
C ASN A 491 36.76 -1.35 3.58
N ALA A 492 35.53 -1.32 3.04
CA ALA A 492 35.27 -1.56 1.63
C ALA A 492 35.68 -0.40 0.72
N GLY A 493 36.00 0.77 1.28
CA GLY A 493 36.42 1.95 0.53
C GLY A 493 35.32 2.53 -0.36
N ILE A 494 34.04 2.33 -0.01
CA ILE A 494 32.91 2.76 -0.85
C ILE A 494 32.84 4.30 -0.90
N PRO A 495 33.00 4.93 -2.08
CA PRO A 495 32.85 6.37 -2.22
C PRO A 495 31.47 6.81 -1.73
N THR A 496 31.42 7.81 -0.85
CA THR A 496 30.18 8.29 -0.25
C THR A 496 30.09 9.81 -0.35
N LEU A 497 29.01 10.31 -0.94
CA LEU A 497 28.60 11.71 -0.93
C LEU A 497 27.30 11.84 -0.13
N ILE A 498 27.25 12.81 0.78
CA ILE A 498 26.07 13.12 1.57
C ILE A 498 25.68 14.58 1.33
N VAL A 499 24.44 14.82 0.92
CA VAL A 499 23.84 16.16 0.87
C VAL A 499 22.82 16.24 2.00
N ALA A 500 22.85 17.28 2.81
CA ALA A 500 21.88 17.44 3.90
C ALA A 500 21.57 18.92 4.16
N GLY A 501 20.35 19.20 4.62
CA GLY A 501 20.02 20.49 5.23
C GLY A 501 20.55 20.56 6.65
N ASP A 502 21.08 21.71 7.06
CA ASP A 502 21.57 21.90 8.44
C ASP A 502 20.44 22.28 9.44
N ALA A 503 19.22 22.50 8.94
CA ALA A 503 18.02 22.81 9.72
C ALA A 503 16.94 21.71 9.61
N ASP A 504 17.33 20.46 9.30
CA ASP A 504 16.39 19.34 9.16
C ASP A 504 15.81 18.90 10.51
N GLU A 505 14.52 19.14 10.73
CA GLU A 505 13.78 18.70 11.93
C GLU A 505 13.15 17.30 11.80
N VAL A 506 13.12 16.73 10.59
CA VAL A 506 12.55 15.39 10.34
C VAL A 506 13.63 14.35 10.52
N VAL A 507 14.83 14.61 9.97
CA VAL A 507 16.00 13.74 10.02
C VAL A 507 17.20 14.58 10.51
N PRO A 508 17.29 14.84 11.82
CA PRO A 508 18.29 15.75 12.37
C PRO A 508 19.72 15.35 12.03
N LEU A 509 20.54 16.35 11.67
CA LEU A 509 21.92 16.17 11.26
C LEU A 509 22.75 15.51 12.38
N GLU A 510 22.56 15.96 13.62
CA GLU A 510 23.26 15.45 14.80
C GLU A 510 22.91 14.01 15.17
N GLU A 511 21.85 13.45 14.61
CA GLU A 511 21.42 12.07 14.81
C GLU A 511 21.80 11.16 13.64
N ASN A 512 21.94 11.72 12.44
CA ASN A 512 22.15 10.95 11.21
C ASN A 512 23.48 11.34 10.54
N THR A 513 23.46 12.30 9.61
CA THR A 513 24.59 12.65 8.75
C THR A 513 25.87 12.98 9.52
N ALA A 514 25.83 13.85 10.54
CA ALA A 514 27.03 14.24 11.27
C ALA A 514 27.61 13.06 12.08
N VAL A 515 26.76 12.14 12.55
CA VAL A 515 27.21 10.93 13.24
C VAL A 515 27.91 10.00 12.25
N PHE A 516 27.32 9.81 11.08
CA PHE A 516 27.82 8.91 10.06
C PHE A 516 29.13 9.40 9.43
N GLU A 517 29.19 10.69 9.08
CA GLU A 517 30.41 11.35 8.58
C GLU A 517 31.57 11.17 9.57
N ARG A 518 31.33 11.49 10.84
CA ARG A 518 32.35 11.34 11.90
C ARG A 518 32.81 9.90 12.03
N LYS A 519 31.89 8.93 12.06
CA LYS A 519 32.22 7.50 12.16
C LYS A 519 33.04 7.03 10.96
N LEU A 520 32.61 7.34 9.74
CA LEU A 520 33.36 6.98 8.52
C LEU A 520 34.76 7.58 8.54
N SER A 521 34.88 8.87 8.90
CA SER A 521 36.16 9.59 8.92
C SER A 521 37.13 9.02 9.95
N GLN A 522 36.65 8.66 11.14
CA GLN A 522 37.45 8.00 12.18
C GLN A 522 37.97 6.62 11.75
N LEU A 523 37.27 5.96 10.83
CA LEU A 523 37.61 4.64 10.30
C LEU A 523 38.42 4.72 9.00
N GLY A 524 38.94 5.92 8.66
CA GLY A 524 39.77 6.13 7.47
C GLY A 524 39.00 6.32 6.16
N GLY A 525 37.66 6.26 6.21
CA GLY A 525 36.79 6.67 5.11
C GLY A 525 36.92 8.17 4.83
N ARG A 526 36.55 8.58 3.61
CA ARG A 526 36.58 9.99 3.19
C ARG A 526 35.24 10.41 2.59
N PRO A 527 34.17 10.48 3.41
CA PRO A 527 32.88 10.95 2.92
C PRO A 527 32.99 12.41 2.48
N GLN A 528 32.30 12.76 1.39
CA GLN A 528 32.08 14.15 1.02
C GLN A 528 30.74 14.59 1.58
N VAL A 529 30.70 15.73 2.27
CA VAL A 529 29.45 16.26 2.83
C VAL A 529 29.19 17.67 2.31
N ILE A 530 28.00 17.88 1.75
CA ILE A 530 27.50 19.17 1.29
C ILE A 530 26.32 19.56 2.18
N LEU A 531 26.53 20.53 3.05
CA LEU A 531 25.48 21.10 3.89
C LEU A 531 24.80 22.27 3.16
N LYS A 532 23.47 22.28 3.16
CA LYS A 532 22.62 23.35 2.63
C LYS A 532 22.21 24.27 3.79
N PRO A 533 22.76 25.50 3.89
CA PRO A 533 22.51 26.38 5.03
C PRO A 533 21.06 26.83 5.14
N GLY A 534 20.47 26.73 6.33
CA GLY A 534 19.09 27.08 6.64
C GLY A 534 18.03 26.18 6.01
N VAL A 535 18.42 25.06 5.38
CA VAL A 535 17.49 24.17 4.67
C VAL A 535 17.04 23.04 5.59
N GLY A 536 15.74 22.76 5.60
CA GLY A 536 15.14 21.65 6.33
C GLY A 536 15.23 20.31 5.57
N HIS A 537 14.28 19.41 5.81
CA HIS A 537 14.25 18.10 5.12
C HIS A 537 14.11 18.19 3.60
N HIS A 538 13.38 19.21 3.15
CA HIS A 538 13.17 19.52 1.75
C HIS A 538 13.66 20.94 1.44
N PRO A 539 14.02 21.24 0.18
CA PRO A 539 14.06 20.33 -0.96
C PRO A 539 15.22 19.32 -0.87
N HIS A 540 15.03 18.11 -1.42
CA HIS A 540 16.14 17.16 -1.62
C HIS A 540 16.98 17.54 -2.85
N SER A 541 18.16 16.94 -2.98
CA SER A 541 19.10 17.13 -4.08
C SER A 541 19.71 18.53 -4.11
N LEU A 542 20.52 18.76 -5.15
CA LEU A 542 21.02 20.06 -5.56
C LEU A 542 20.38 20.40 -6.92
N GLU A 543 19.80 21.59 -7.05
CA GLU A 543 19.26 22.06 -8.34
C GLU A 543 20.36 22.22 -9.39
N GLN A 544 21.57 22.57 -8.94
CA GLN A 544 22.82 22.52 -9.69
C GLN A 544 23.48 21.15 -9.38
N PRO A 545 23.28 20.13 -10.22
CA PRO A 545 23.61 18.76 -9.87
C PRO A 545 25.09 18.41 -10.13
N GLU A 546 25.89 19.33 -10.67
CA GLU A 546 27.28 19.13 -11.09
C GLU A 546 28.12 18.42 -10.00
N PRO A 547 28.08 18.82 -8.71
CA PRO A 547 28.86 18.13 -7.67
C PRO A 547 28.47 16.65 -7.51
N ILE A 548 27.19 16.31 -7.67
CA ILE A 548 26.69 14.93 -7.56
C ILE A 548 27.11 14.13 -8.79
N VAL A 549 26.96 14.71 -9.98
CA VAL A 549 27.31 14.08 -11.26
C VAL A 549 28.80 13.80 -11.32
N GLU A 550 29.64 14.79 -11.00
CA GLU A 550 31.11 14.66 -10.98
C GLU A 550 31.55 13.61 -9.97
N PHE A 551 30.92 13.53 -8.80
CA PHE A 551 31.19 12.51 -7.80
C PHE A 551 30.94 11.10 -8.35
N VAL A 552 29.77 10.85 -8.95
CA VAL A 552 29.38 9.55 -9.52
C VAL A 552 30.32 9.16 -10.68
N GLN A 553 30.58 10.09 -11.60
CA GLN A 553 31.49 9.87 -12.73
C GLN A 553 32.92 9.58 -12.26
N SER A 554 33.41 10.32 -11.27
CA SER A 554 34.75 10.11 -10.72
C SER A 554 34.88 8.72 -10.06
N ALA A 555 33.83 8.25 -9.38
CA ALA A 555 33.79 6.89 -8.85
C ALA A 555 33.84 5.85 -9.98
N TYR A 556 33.06 6.05 -11.04
CA TYR A 556 33.05 5.18 -12.21
C TYR A 556 34.41 5.10 -12.92
N THR A 557 35.00 6.25 -13.21
CA THR A 557 36.33 6.33 -13.84
C THR A 557 37.39 5.61 -13.00
N ARG A 558 37.40 5.79 -11.68
CA ARG A 558 38.33 5.06 -10.79
C ARG A 558 38.10 3.55 -10.84
N ALA A 559 36.84 3.09 -10.85
CA ALA A 559 36.52 1.67 -10.92
C ALA A 559 37.03 1.02 -12.23
N LEU A 560 36.92 1.73 -13.36
CA LEU A 560 37.43 1.26 -14.66
C LEU A 560 38.96 1.15 -14.71
N HIS A 561 39.70 1.94 -13.92
CA HIS A 561 41.18 1.85 -13.86
C HIS A 561 41.69 0.72 -12.94
N LEU A 562 40.80 0.13 -12.12
CA LEU A 562 41.13 -0.94 -11.18
C LEU A 562 40.78 -2.34 -11.73
N GLN A 563 40.08 -2.41 -12.86
CA GLN A 563 39.78 -3.62 -13.64
C GLN A 563 40.87 -3.84 -14.69
#